data_AF-A0A829PQL3-F1
#
_entry.id   AF-A0A829PQL3-F1
#
_cell.length_a   1.000
_cell.length_b   1.000
_cell.length_c   1.000
_cell.angle_alpha   90.00
_cell.angle_beta   90.00
_cell.angle_gamma   90.00
#
_symmetry.space_group_name_H-M   'P 1'
#
loop_
_entity.id
_entity.type
_entity.pdbx_description
1 polymer ?
#
loop_
_entity_poly.entity_id
_entity_poly.type
_entity_poly.pdbx_seq_one_letter_code
_entity_poly.pdbx_strand_id
1 'polypeptide(L)'
;MLAVVVLLVVIGWRSRRWRLLWVPVSVALGALGALAAWMYMNSEGLASDPAPFRLWLWIGVFATSVAVAAVGFRSARWWRRGVSLLAIPLTLLAALVALNTWVGYYPTVQAAWGAISAGPLPNEVDMSDLAGLRNSNPATGKLVPVDIPADASGFKHRGEYVYLPPAWFAGETRPGCRW
;
A
#
# COMPACT_ATOMS: atom_id res chain seq x y z
N MET A 1 1.04 -15.05 -5.08
CA MET A 1 0.92 -16.49 -5.42
C MET A 1 -0.54 -16.92 -5.54
N LEU A 2 -1.39 -16.71 -4.53
CA LEU A 2 -2.83 -17.06 -4.60
C LEU A 2 -3.57 -16.50 -5.83
N ALA A 3 -3.34 -15.24 -6.18
CA ALA A 3 -3.96 -14.61 -7.36
C ALA A 3 -3.64 -15.33 -8.69
N VAL A 4 -2.41 -15.85 -8.84
CA VAL A 4 -1.99 -16.60 -10.03
C VAL A 4 -2.68 -17.97 -10.07
N VAL A 5 -2.79 -18.64 -8.93
CA VAL A 5 -3.50 -19.93 -8.83
C VAL A 5 -4.98 -19.75 -9.16
N VAL A 6 -5.63 -18.70 -8.63
CA VAL A 6 -7.04 -18.38 -8.94
C VAL A 6 -7.22 -18.13 -10.44
N LEU A 7 -6.33 -17.36 -11.08
CA LEU A 7 -6.35 -17.14 -12.53
C LEU A 7 -6.22 -18.45 -13.31
N LEU A 8 -5.28 -19.32 -12.93
CA LEU A 8 -5.10 -20.62 -13.58
C LEU A 8 -6.32 -21.53 -13.43
N VAL A 9 -6.98 -21.53 -12.27
CA VAL A 9 -8.24 -22.29 -12.05
C VAL A 9 -9.35 -21.76 -12.95
N VAL A 10 -9.48 -20.44 -13.09
CA VAL A 10 -10.47 -19.81 -14.00
C VAL A 10 -10.21 -20.20 -15.46
N ILE A 11 -8.94 -20.27 -15.87
CA ILE A 11 -8.54 -20.59 -17.26
C ILE A 11 -8.63 -22.10 -17.55
N GLY A 12 -8.24 -22.95 -16.60
CA GLY A 12 -8.05 -24.39 -16.78
C GLY A 12 -9.30 -25.18 -17.15
N TRP A 13 -10.50 -24.66 -16.81
CA TRP A 13 -11.77 -25.37 -16.96
C TRP A 13 -12.62 -24.86 -18.15
N ARG A 14 -12.00 -24.22 -19.14
CA ARG A 14 -12.67 -23.73 -20.37
C ARG A 14 -12.44 -24.62 -21.58
N SER A 15 -13.23 -24.47 -22.64
CA SER A 15 -13.03 -25.22 -23.89
C SER A 15 -11.63 -24.95 -24.48
N ARG A 16 -11.01 -25.97 -25.09
CA ARG A 16 -9.67 -25.86 -25.70
C ARG A 16 -9.56 -24.69 -26.67
N ARG A 17 -10.59 -24.49 -27.52
CA ARG A 17 -10.66 -23.41 -28.51
C ARG A 17 -10.65 -22.01 -27.87
N TRP A 18 -11.37 -21.81 -26.77
CA TRP A 18 -11.35 -20.53 -26.08
C TRP A 18 -9.99 -20.25 -25.44
N ARG A 19 -9.39 -21.28 -24.82
CA ARG A 19 -8.06 -21.15 -24.20
C ARG A 19 -6.99 -20.76 -25.23
N LEU A 20 -6.97 -21.42 -26.38
CA LEU A 20 -5.97 -21.17 -27.43
C LEU A 20 -6.07 -19.78 -28.07
N LEU A 21 -7.27 -19.19 -28.16
CA LEU A 21 -7.47 -17.90 -28.81
C LEU A 21 -7.47 -16.72 -27.84
N TRP A 22 -8.17 -16.83 -26.71
CA TRP A 22 -8.45 -15.67 -25.85
C TRP A 22 -7.45 -15.49 -24.72
N VAL A 23 -6.78 -16.55 -24.27
CA VAL A 23 -5.69 -16.44 -23.28
C VAL A 23 -4.50 -15.65 -23.85
N PRO A 24 -3.95 -15.95 -25.03
CA PRO A 24 -2.81 -15.19 -25.56
C PRO A 24 -3.19 -13.72 -25.83
N VAL A 25 -4.40 -13.44 -26.31
CA VAL A 25 -4.89 -12.06 -26.49
C VAL A 25 -4.96 -11.32 -25.15
N SER A 26 -5.46 -11.97 -24.10
CA SER A 26 -5.56 -11.35 -22.76
C SER A 26 -4.19 -11.13 -22.11
N VAL A 27 -3.23 -12.04 -22.36
CA VAL A 27 -1.84 -11.90 -21.91
C VAL A 27 -1.16 -10.76 -22.66
N ALA A 28 -1.33 -10.67 -23.97
CA ALA A 28 -0.80 -9.58 -24.78
C ALA A 28 -1.35 -8.21 -24.34
N LEU A 29 -2.66 -8.12 -24.10
CA LEU A 29 -3.29 -6.91 -23.54
C LEU A 29 -2.72 -6.54 -22.17
N GLY A 30 -2.48 -7.52 -21.30
CA GLY A 30 -1.87 -7.26 -20.00
C GLY A 30 -0.41 -6.78 -20.10
N ALA A 31 0.37 -7.38 -20.99
CA ALA A 31 1.74 -6.96 -21.26
C ALA A 31 1.80 -5.53 -21.84
N LEU A 32 0.90 -5.19 -22.76
CA LEU A 32 0.77 -3.84 -23.30
C LEU A 32 0.37 -2.83 -22.21
N GLY A 33 -0.55 -3.19 -21.33
CA GLY A 33 -0.93 -2.35 -20.18
C GLY A 33 0.23 -2.08 -19.24
N ALA A 34 1.03 -3.10 -18.91
CA ALA A 34 2.23 -2.94 -18.10
C ALA A 34 3.29 -2.07 -18.79
N LEU A 35 3.49 -2.26 -20.09
CA LEU A 35 4.46 -1.49 -20.88
C LEU A 35 4.05 -0.02 -21.02
N ALA A 36 2.76 0.25 -21.24
CA ALA A 36 2.22 1.61 -21.27
C ALA A 36 2.40 2.32 -19.92
N ALA A 37 2.12 1.63 -18.81
CA ALA A 37 2.35 2.17 -17.48
C ALA A 37 3.85 2.42 -17.21
N TRP A 38 4.73 1.57 -17.71
CA TRP A 38 6.19 1.77 -17.62
C TRP A 38 6.66 2.99 -18.41
N MET A 39 6.20 3.15 -19.65
CA MET A 39 6.52 4.32 -20.47
C MET A 39 5.97 5.61 -19.87
N TYR A 40 4.76 5.58 -19.32
CA TYR A 40 4.17 6.73 -18.64
C TYR A 40 5.02 7.15 -17.43
N MET A 41 5.39 6.21 -16.56
CA MET A 41 6.21 6.50 -15.39
C MET A 41 7.60 7.05 -15.76
N ASN A 42 8.22 6.51 -16.83
CA ASN A 42 9.53 6.97 -17.28
C ASN A 42 9.48 8.36 -17.95
N SER A 43 8.35 8.72 -18.57
CA SER A 43 8.16 10.03 -19.21
C SER A 43 7.92 11.15 -18.19
N GLU A 44 7.18 10.85 -17.12
CA GLU A 44 6.81 11.82 -16.09
C GLU A 44 7.88 11.98 -14.98
N GLY A 45 8.93 11.15 -14.99
CA GLY A 45 10.03 11.24 -14.00
C GLY A 45 9.57 11.04 -12.55
N LEU A 46 8.48 10.30 -12.33
CA LEU A 46 7.79 10.19 -11.04
C LEU A 46 8.61 9.51 -9.93
N ALA A 47 9.75 8.89 -10.27
CA ALA A 47 10.63 8.24 -9.29
C ALA A 47 12.10 8.37 -9.69
N SER A 48 12.95 8.67 -8.70
CA SER A 48 14.41 8.69 -8.86
C SER A 48 15.02 7.28 -8.93
N ASP A 49 14.34 6.29 -8.33
CA ASP A 49 14.77 4.89 -8.35
C ASP A 49 14.00 4.06 -9.37
N PRO A 50 14.63 3.10 -10.08
CA PRO A 50 13.94 2.24 -11.03
C PRO A 50 12.96 1.31 -10.31
N ALA A 51 11.70 1.31 -10.76
CA ALA A 51 10.68 0.44 -10.21
C ALA A 51 11.01 -1.05 -10.44
N PRO A 52 10.85 -1.92 -9.43
CA PRO A 52 11.27 -3.32 -9.51
C PRO A 52 10.41 -4.08 -10.52
N PHE A 53 11.05 -5.03 -11.22
CA PHE A 53 10.38 -5.89 -12.21
C PHE A 53 9.10 -6.57 -11.69
N ARG A 54 9.09 -6.91 -10.39
CA ARG A 54 7.94 -7.54 -9.72
C ARG A 54 6.67 -6.67 -9.76
N LEU A 55 6.79 -5.34 -9.74
CA LEU A 55 5.66 -4.42 -9.86
C LEU A 55 5.00 -4.54 -11.24
N TRP A 56 5.80 -4.47 -12.30
CA TRP A 56 5.35 -4.58 -13.68
C TRP A 56 4.67 -5.92 -13.97
N LEU A 57 5.20 -7.00 -13.40
CA LEU A 57 4.58 -8.31 -13.50
C LEU A 57 3.17 -8.32 -12.88
N TRP A 58 2.98 -7.72 -11.70
CA TRP A 58 1.66 -7.66 -11.06
C TRP A 58 0.68 -6.73 -11.77
N ILE A 59 1.16 -5.61 -12.33
CA ILE A 59 0.34 -4.72 -13.18
C ILE A 59 -0.16 -5.49 -14.41
N GLY A 60 0.74 -6.23 -15.08
CA GLY A 60 0.37 -7.05 -16.23
C GLY A 60 -0.64 -8.15 -15.87
N VAL A 61 -0.42 -8.86 -14.75
CA VAL A 61 -1.34 -9.89 -14.26
C VAL A 61 -2.72 -9.30 -13.92
N PHE A 62 -2.78 -8.11 -13.31
CA PHE A 62 -4.04 -7.40 -13.05
C PHE A 62 -4.77 -7.08 -14.35
N ALA A 63 -4.09 -6.44 -15.31
CA ALA A 63 -4.67 -6.10 -16.61
C ALA A 63 -5.15 -7.34 -17.38
N THR A 64 -4.37 -8.43 -17.38
CA THR A 64 -4.80 -9.71 -17.96
C THR A 64 -6.03 -10.27 -17.24
N SER A 65 -6.11 -10.18 -15.91
CA SER A 65 -7.28 -10.67 -15.16
C SER A 65 -8.56 -9.94 -15.52
N VAL A 66 -8.48 -8.61 -15.71
CA VAL A 66 -9.61 -7.78 -16.17
C VAL A 66 -10.01 -8.14 -17.59
N ALA A 67 -9.05 -8.31 -18.51
CA ALA A 67 -9.32 -8.72 -19.89
C ALA A 67 -9.99 -10.11 -19.95
N VAL A 68 -9.49 -11.08 -19.19
CA VAL A 68 -10.09 -12.42 -19.06
C VAL A 68 -11.51 -12.36 -18.49
N ALA A 69 -11.75 -11.50 -17.49
CA ALA A 69 -13.07 -11.30 -16.92
C ALA A 69 -14.04 -10.69 -17.94
N ALA A 70 -13.63 -9.65 -18.67
CA ALA A 70 -14.44 -8.96 -19.68
C ALA A 70 -14.84 -9.87 -20.85
N VAL A 71 -13.86 -10.55 -21.46
CA VAL A 71 -14.10 -11.53 -22.54
C VAL A 71 -14.89 -12.72 -22.00
N GLY A 72 -14.65 -13.08 -20.74
CA GLY A 72 -15.20 -14.27 -20.13
C GLY A 72 -16.64 -14.12 -19.62
N PHE A 73 -17.11 -12.91 -19.35
CA PHE A 73 -18.34 -12.62 -18.63
C PHE A 73 -19.60 -13.16 -19.33
N ARG A 74 -19.58 -13.10 -20.66
CA ARG A 74 -20.73 -13.40 -21.53
C ARG A 74 -20.97 -14.90 -21.73
N SER A 75 -19.94 -15.74 -21.58
CA SER A 75 -20.03 -17.21 -21.74
C SER A 75 -19.88 -17.99 -20.42
N ALA A 76 -19.73 -17.30 -19.29
CA ALA A 76 -19.42 -17.92 -17.99
C ALA A 76 -20.68 -18.27 -17.18
N ARG A 77 -20.69 -19.48 -16.59
CA ARG A 77 -21.67 -19.90 -15.56
C ARG A 77 -21.57 -18.97 -14.34
N TRP A 78 -22.67 -18.78 -13.61
CA TRP A 78 -22.81 -17.79 -12.53
C TRP A 78 -21.70 -17.85 -11.46
N TRP A 79 -21.32 -19.05 -11.02
CA TRP A 79 -20.22 -19.24 -10.05
C TRP A 79 -18.86 -18.74 -10.58
N ARG A 80 -18.63 -18.83 -11.89
CA ARG A 80 -17.40 -18.31 -12.54
C ARG A 80 -17.40 -16.79 -12.64
N ARG A 81 -18.56 -16.14 -12.71
CA ARG A 81 -18.65 -14.68 -12.60
C ARG A 81 -18.19 -14.24 -11.21
N GLY A 82 -18.60 -14.96 -10.16
CA GLY A 82 -18.13 -14.74 -8.79
C GLY A 82 -16.61 -14.86 -8.65
N VAL A 83 -16.00 -15.92 -9.17
CA VAL A 83 -14.54 -16.11 -9.09
C VAL A 83 -13.77 -15.06 -9.91
N SER A 84 -14.26 -14.67 -11.09
CA SER A 84 -13.64 -13.58 -11.87
C SER A 84 -13.73 -12.23 -11.15
N LEU A 85 -14.87 -11.94 -10.51
CA LEU A 85 -15.04 -10.73 -9.71
C LEU A 85 -14.14 -10.72 -8.46
N LEU A 86 -13.78 -11.88 -7.90
CA LEU A 86 -12.81 -11.99 -6.81
C LEU A 86 -11.35 -11.91 -7.29
N ALA A 87 -11.06 -12.35 -8.52
CA ALA A 87 -9.70 -12.32 -9.05
C ALA A 87 -9.19 -10.88 -9.24
N ILE A 88 -10.06 -9.96 -9.69
CA ILE A 88 -9.75 -8.54 -9.91
C ILE A 88 -9.24 -7.83 -8.64
N PRO A 89 -9.97 -7.84 -7.50
CA PRO A 89 -9.49 -7.21 -6.27
C PRO A 89 -8.25 -7.94 -5.73
N LEU A 90 -8.12 -9.26 -5.90
CA LEU A 90 -6.92 -9.98 -5.46
C LEU A 90 -5.66 -9.58 -6.24
N THR A 91 -5.76 -9.43 -7.56
CA THR A 91 -4.64 -8.99 -8.41
C THR A 91 -4.33 -7.52 -8.19
N LEU A 92 -5.34 -6.68 -7.94
CA LEU A 92 -5.17 -5.29 -7.55
C LEU A 92 -4.42 -5.16 -6.22
N LEU A 93 -4.86 -5.88 -5.19
CA LEU A 93 -4.19 -5.90 -3.89
C LEU A 93 -2.73 -6.37 -4.00
N ALA A 94 -2.47 -7.39 -4.82
CA ALA A 94 -1.10 -7.85 -5.05
C ALA A 94 -0.22 -6.78 -5.73
N ALA A 95 -0.77 -6.03 -6.69
CA ALA A 95 -0.07 -4.90 -7.31
C ALA A 95 0.19 -3.77 -6.31
N LEU A 96 -0.80 -3.42 -5.49
CA LEU A 96 -0.67 -2.40 -4.45
C LEU A 96 0.36 -2.78 -3.38
N VAL A 97 0.41 -4.05 -2.97
CA VAL A 97 1.44 -4.54 -2.05
C VAL A 97 2.83 -4.44 -2.68
N ALA A 98 2.99 -4.84 -3.94
CA ALA A 98 4.26 -4.71 -4.64
C ALA A 98 4.71 -3.25 -4.77
N LEU A 99 3.77 -2.34 -5.04
CA LEU A 99 3.99 -0.90 -5.07
C LEU A 99 4.42 -0.38 -3.70
N ASN A 100 3.67 -0.72 -2.65
CA ASN A 100 3.96 -0.33 -1.29
C ASN A 100 5.32 -0.86 -0.79
N THR A 101 5.72 -2.04 -1.23
CA THR A 101 7.03 -2.61 -0.89
C THR A 101 8.18 -1.84 -1.56
N TRP A 102 7.93 -1.28 -2.74
CA TRP A 102 8.91 -0.47 -3.45
C TRP A 102 8.98 0.96 -2.91
N VAL A 103 7.83 1.61 -2.76
CA VAL A 103 7.74 3.00 -2.27
C VAL A 103 8.01 3.08 -0.77
N GLY A 104 7.70 2.01 -0.01
CA GLY A 104 7.87 1.97 1.44
C GLY A 104 6.81 2.78 2.21
N TYR A 105 5.69 3.13 1.58
CA TYR A 105 4.72 4.09 2.13
C TYR A 105 4.08 3.62 3.44
N TYR A 106 3.71 2.33 3.53
CA TYR A 106 3.12 1.72 4.72
C TYR A 106 3.88 0.44 5.11
N PRO A 107 4.78 0.50 6.10
CA PRO A 107 5.60 -0.66 6.47
C PRO A 107 4.81 -1.78 7.16
N THR A 108 3.62 -1.48 7.72
CA THR A 108 2.78 -2.46 8.44
C THR A 108 1.30 -2.34 8.07
N VAL A 109 0.55 -3.45 8.23
CA VAL A 109 -0.91 -3.48 8.05
C VAL A 109 -1.60 -2.49 9.00
N GLN A 110 -1.07 -2.35 10.22
CA GLN A 110 -1.60 -1.42 11.21
C GLN A 110 -1.43 0.04 10.78
N ALA A 111 -0.30 0.40 10.18
CA ALA A 111 -0.10 1.74 9.63
C ALA A 111 -1.05 2.03 8.46
N ALA A 112 -1.25 1.06 7.56
CA ALA A 112 -2.21 1.18 6.46
C ALA A 112 -3.65 1.31 6.95
N TRP A 113 -4.03 0.53 7.97
CA TRP A 113 -5.36 0.62 8.58
C TRP A 113 -5.58 1.96 9.27
N GLY A 114 -4.59 2.44 10.04
CA GLY A 114 -4.62 3.76 10.67
C GLY A 114 -4.81 4.89 9.65
N ALA A 115 -4.17 4.81 8.49
CA ALA A 115 -4.36 5.81 7.43
C ALA A 115 -5.80 5.84 6.88
N ILE A 116 -6.43 4.67 6.70
CA ILE A 116 -7.82 4.57 6.22
C ILE A 116 -8.81 5.02 7.28
N SER A 117 -8.57 4.67 8.55
CA SER A 117 -9.44 5.01 9.68
C SER A 117 -9.18 6.40 10.27
N ALA A 118 -8.24 7.17 9.71
CA ALA A 118 -7.70 8.40 10.31
C ALA A 118 -7.31 8.23 11.78
N GLY A 119 -6.73 7.07 12.12
CA GLY A 119 -6.25 6.75 13.45
C GLY A 119 -4.94 7.49 13.79
N PRO A 120 -4.63 7.64 15.09
CA PRO A 120 -3.39 8.27 15.55
C PRO A 120 -2.16 7.51 15.03
N LEU A 121 -1.04 8.24 14.90
CA LEU A 121 0.21 7.68 14.40
C LEU A 121 0.73 6.56 15.32
N PRO A 122 1.53 5.62 14.80
CA PRO A 122 2.17 4.62 15.63
C PRO A 122 3.02 5.28 16.72
N ASN A 123 2.80 4.89 17.99
CA ASN A 123 3.46 5.46 19.16
C ASN A 123 3.15 6.92 19.46
N GLU A 124 2.07 7.46 18.91
CA GLU A 124 1.53 8.75 19.33
C GLU A 124 1.02 8.69 20.78
N VAL A 125 1.32 9.71 21.56
CA VAL A 125 0.91 9.88 22.96
C VAL A 125 0.54 11.33 23.19
N ASP A 126 -0.60 11.57 23.82
CA ASP A 126 -1.02 12.91 24.20
C ASP A 126 -0.08 13.54 25.23
N MET A 127 0.07 14.87 25.14
CA MET A 127 0.98 15.59 26.03
C MET A 127 0.61 15.43 27.52
N SER A 128 -0.67 15.25 27.83
CA SER A 128 -1.17 14.99 29.19
C SER A 128 -0.66 13.68 29.79
N ASP A 129 -0.44 12.67 28.96
CA ASP A 129 -0.17 11.30 29.40
C ASP A 129 1.34 11.05 29.61
N LEU A 130 2.18 11.98 29.14
CA LEU A 130 3.64 11.92 29.27
C LEU A 130 4.13 11.85 30.72
N ALA A 131 3.39 12.46 31.66
CA ALA A 131 3.74 12.42 33.08
C ALA A 131 3.60 11.00 33.65
N GLY A 132 2.57 10.25 33.22
CA GLY A 132 2.34 8.87 33.67
C GLY A 132 3.34 7.87 33.08
N LEU A 133 4.01 8.22 31.97
CA LEU A 133 5.06 7.41 31.36
C LEU A 133 6.46 7.68 31.93
N ARG A 134 6.58 8.53 32.96
CA ARG A 134 7.86 8.76 33.65
C ARG A 134 8.32 7.52 34.39
N ASN A 135 9.63 7.39 34.54
CA ASN A 135 10.26 6.19 35.12
C ASN A 135 9.93 4.88 34.38
N SER A 136 9.46 4.98 33.12
CA SER A 136 9.26 3.82 32.25
C SER A 136 10.40 3.73 31.24
N ASN A 137 10.67 2.51 30.75
CA ASN A 137 11.69 2.27 29.72
C ASN A 137 11.02 1.73 28.43
N PRO A 138 10.33 2.59 27.66
CA PRO A 138 9.66 2.17 26.45
C PRO A 138 10.67 1.69 25.41
N ALA A 139 10.39 0.58 24.73
CA ALA A 139 11.29 0.01 23.73
C ALA A 139 11.51 0.94 22.51
N THR A 140 10.54 1.82 22.23
CA THR A 140 10.56 2.77 21.10
C THR A 140 10.17 4.15 21.61
N GLY A 141 10.70 5.20 20.99
CA GLY A 141 10.30 6.57 21.31
C GLY A 141 8.83 6.85 20.98
N LYS A 142 8.31 7.95 21.51
CA LYS A 142 6.91 8.37 21.37
C LYS A 142 6.82 9.64 20.52
N LEU A 143 5.74 9.76 19.76
CA LEU A 143 5.39 10.98 19.03
C LEU A 143 4.37 11.76 19.85
N VAL A 144 4.55 13.06 19.98
CA VAL A 144 3.65 13.93 20.74
C VAL A 144 3.16 15.04 19.83
N PRO A 145 1.84 15.20 19.64
CA PRO A 145 1.31 16.34 18.91
C PRO A 145 1.58 17.63 19.70
N VAL A 146 2.07 18.66 19.03
CA VAL A 146 2.31 19.99 19.61
C VAL A 146 1.58 21.02 18.78
N ASP A 147 0.96 21.97 19.49
CA ASP A 147 0.39 23.16 18.90
C ASP A 147 1.38 24.30 19.06
N ILE A 148 1.98 24.74 17.96
CA ILE A 148 2.84 25.92 17.93
C ILE A 148 1.97 27.12 17.55
N PRO A 149 1.98 28.22 18.31
CA PRO A 149 1.14 29.37 17.99
C PRO A 149 1.61 30.11 16.72
N ALA A 150 0.64 30.67 15.98
CA ALA A 150 0.87 31.39 14.72
C ALA A 150 1.22 32.86 14.86
N ASP A 151 1.25 33.37 16.08
CA ASP A 151 1.33 34.79 16.41
C ASP A 151 2.60 35.46 15.86
N ALA A 152 3.74 34.76 15.86
CA ALA A 152 5.00 35.30 15.35
C ALA A 152 5.17 35.19 13.82
N SER A 153 4.65 34.11 13.22
CA SER A 153 4.90 33.75 11.81
C SER A 153 3.79 34.19 10.86
N GLY A 154 2.55 34.28 11.35
CA GLY A 154 1.35 34.58 10.56
C GLY A 154 0.88 33.45 9.63
N PHE A 155 1.62 32.34 9.52
CA PHE A 155 1.25 31.19 8.70
C PHE A 155 0.32 30.24 9.46
N LYS A 156 -0.70 29.71 8.78
CA LYS A 156 -1.53 28.63 9.32
C LYS A 156 -0.75 27.30 9.29
N HIS A 157 -0.41 26.76 10.46
CA HIS A 157 0.30 25.47 10.59
C HIS A 157 -0.66 24.29 10.43
N ARG A 158 -0.09 23.15 10.07
CA ARG A 158 -0.70 21.84 10.22
C ARG A 158 -0.24 21.26 11.56
N GLY A 159 -0.98 20.29 12.11
CA GLY A 159 -0.58 19.65 13.37
C GLY A 159 0.86 19.13 13.29
N GLU A 160 1.66 19.50 14.29
CA GLU A 160 3.09 19.20 14.35
C GLU A 160 3.34 18.10 15.38
N TYR A 161 4.40 17.31 15.18
CA TYR A 161 4.74 16.21 16.09
C TYR A 161 6.19 16.30 16.53
N VAL A 162 6.43 16.10 17.82
CA VAL A 162 7.76 15.99 18.41
C VAL A 162 8.06 14.54 18.76
N TYR A 163 9.20 14.03 18.30
CA TYR A 163 9.68 12.71 18.68
C TYR A 163 10.46 12.78 20.01
N LEU A 164 10.00 12.00 20.99
CA LEU A 164 10.64 11.82 22.28
C LEU A 164 11.35 10.45 22.30
N PRO A 165 12.70 10.41 22.31
CA PRO A 165 13.43 9.15 22.35
C PRO A 165 13.20 8.42 23.69
N PRO A 166 13.40 7.09 23.77
CA PRO A 166 13.23 6.30 25.00
C PRO A 166 13.92 6.90 26.23
N ALA A 167 15.14 7.41 26.05
CA ALA A 167 15.92 8.05 27.12
C ALA A 167 15.23 9.27 27.74
N TRP A 168 14.29 9.91 27.03
CA TRP A 168 13.52 11.04 27.57
C TRP A 168 12.62 10.63 28.73
N PHE A 169 12.22 9.36 28.80
CA PHE A 169 11.35 8.81 29.85
C PHE A 169 12.12 8.22 31.03
N ALA A 170 13.44 8.08 30.90
CA ALA A 170 14.31 7.59 31.95
C ALA A 170 14.38 8.61 33.10
N GLY A 171 13.71 8.29 34.20
CA GLY A 171 13.69 9.12 35.41
C GLY A 171 12.43 9.98 35.58
N GLU A 172 12.33 10.55 36.77
CA GLU A 172 11.16 11.28 37.26
C GLU A 172 11.04 12.68 36.62
N THR A 173 12.17 13.25 36.20
CA THR A 173 12.24 14.55 35.53
C THR A 173 12.76 14.43 34.10
N ARG A 174 12.36 15.36 33.23
CA ARG A 174 12.82 15.42 31.84
C ARG A 174 14.33 15.68 31.79
N PRO A 175 15.07 15.11 30.82
CA PRO A 175 16.46 15.47 30.62
C PRO A 175 16.59 16.98 30.37
N GLY A 176 17.49 17.64 31.09
CA GLY A 176 17.79 19.06 30.87
C GLY A 176 18.57 19.25 29.57
N CYS A 177 18.25 20.29 28.81
CA CYS A 177 19.10 20.73 27.70
C CYS A 177 20.39 21.30 28.30
N ARG A 178 21.51 20.59 28.14
CA ARG A 178 22.84 21.17 28.35
C ARG A 178 23.19 21.92 27.08
N TRP A 179 23.10 23.24 27.14
CA TRP A 179 23.65 24.14 26.13
C TRP A 179 25.12 24.44 26.46
#